data_AF-A0A815RFK0-F1
#
_entry.id   AF-A0A815RFK0-F1
#
_cell.length_a   1.000
_cell.length_b   1.000
_cell.length_c   1.000
_cell.angle_alpha   90.00
_cell.angle_beta   90.00
_cell.angle_gamma   90.00
#
_symmetry.space_group_name_H-M   'P 1'
#
loop_
_entity.id
_entity.type
_entity.pdbx_description
1 polymer ?
#
loop_
_entity_poly.entity_id
_entity_poly.type
_entity_poly.pdbx_seq_one_letter_code
_entity_poly.pdbx_strand_id
1 'polypeptide(L)'
;MKIFIFILLYIQTISSLELKKSSTCQTALGMQSGSIPDSAISVSSSYDSNTVGSKASRARTEQYGGAWCPLNQINSIPNEWLEIDFGN
;
A
#
# COMPACT_ATOMS: atom_id res chain seq x y z
N MET A 1 8.54 -34.66 -24.65
CA MET A 1 7.74 -34.11 -23.54
C MET A 1 8.60 -33.55 -22.39
N LYS A 2 9.60 -34.28 -21.88
CA LYS A 2 10.49 -33.79 -20.80
C LYS A 2 11.29 -32.52 -21.17
N ILE A 3 11.82 -32.43 -22.38
CA ILE A 3 12.62 -31.27 -22.83
C ILE A 3 11.83 -29.95 -22.83
N PHE A 4 10.54 -29.98 -23.21
CA PHE A 4 9.68 -28.80 -23.22
C PHE A 4 9.38 -28.31 -21.81
N ILE A 5 9.26 -29.22 -20.83
CA ILE A 5 9.07 -28.87 -19.42
C ILE A 5 10.32 -28.17 -18.87
N PHE A 6 11.52 -28.67 -19.19
CA PHE A 6 12.77 -28.00 -18.80
C PHE A 6 12.91 -26.61 -19.43
N ILE A 7 12.52 -26.44 -20.70
CA ILE A 7 12.53 -25.13 -21.38
C ILE A 7 11.52 -24.18 -20.72
N LEU A 8 10.30 -24.63 -20.41
CA LEU A 8 9.29 -23.79 -19.74
C LEU A 8 9.72 -23.40 -18.32
N LEU A 9 10.28 -24.32 -17.55
CA LEU A 9 10.83 -24.02 -16.22
C LEU A 9 12.01 -23.05 -16.31
N TYR A 10 12.88 -23.18 -17.31
CA TYR A 10 14.00 -22.27 -17.54
C TYR A 10 13.51 -20.86 -17.93
N ILE A 11 12.49 -20.76 -18.80
CA ILE A 11 11.87 -19.47 -19.17
C ILE A 11 11.20 -18.82 -17.95
N GLN A 12 10.54 -19.59 -17.07
CA GLN A 12 9.99 -19.06 -15.81
C GLN A 12 11.06 -18.48 -14.88
N THR A 13 12.26 -19.08 -14.84
CA THR A 13 13.36 -18.54 -14.02
C THR A 13 13.93 -17.22 -14.56
N ILE A 14 14.01 -17.04 -15.88
CA ILE A 14 14.59 -15.83 -16.50
C ILE A 14 13.69 -14.59 -16.27
N SER A 15 12.37 -14.76 -16.17
CA SER A 15 11.39 -13.67 -16.03
C SER A 15 11.40 -12.94 -14.68
N SER A 16 12.24 -13.36 -13.72
CA SER A 16 12.18 -12.87 -12.33
C SER A 16 13.39 -12.02 -11.89
N LEU A 17 14.20 -11.51 -12.83
CA LEU A 17 15.26 -10.55 -12.52
C LEU A 17 14.68 -9.16 -12.22
N GLU A 18 14.22 -8.96 -10.98
CA GLU A 18 13.98 -7.64 -10.42
C GLU A 18 15.34 -6.96 -10.14
N LEU A 19 15.68 -5.93 -10.92
CA LEU A 19 16.83 -5.08 -10.65
C LEU A 19 16.55 -4.26 -9.37
N LYS A 20 16.81 -4.83 -8.19
CA LYS A 20 16.78 -4.10 -6.92
C LYS A 20 17.92 -3.08 -6.87
N LYS A 21 17.66 -1.88 -7.38
CA LYS A 21 18.52 -0.73 -7.13
C LYS A 21 18.36 -0.37 -5.65
N SER A 22 19.29 -0.82 -4.80
CA SER A 22 19.36 -0.39 -3.41
C SER A 22 19.92 1.03 -3.37
N SER A 23 19.05 2.04 -3.45
CA SER A 23 19.44 3.37 -3.00
C SER A 23 19.20 3.47 -1.50
N THR A 24 20.15 4.07 -0.78
CA THR A 24 19.94 4.50 0.60
C THR A 24 18.60 5.25 0.68
N CYS A 25 17.76 4.91 1.66
CA CYS A 25 16.41 5.44 1.90
C CYS A 25 15.23 4.85 1.09
N GLN A 26 15.40 3.79 0.29
CA GLN A 26 14.27 3.07 -0.35
C GLN A 26 13.80 1.86 0.48
N THR A 27 13.36 2.09 1.71
CA THR A 27 12.82 1.03 2.58
C THR A 27 11.41 1.39 3.04
N ALA A 28 10.54 0.39 3.15
CA ALA A 28 9.18 0.57 3.64
C ALA A 28 9.22 1.02 5.11
N LEU A 29 8.48 2.10 5.43
CA LEU A 29 8.47 2.69 6.76
C LEU A 29 7.46 2.05 7.74
N GLY A 30 6.53 1.23 7.24
CA GLY A 30 5.65 0.45 8.11
C GLY A 30 4.16 0.44 7.81
N MET A 31 3.71 1.08 6.73
CA MET A 31 2.28 1.12 6.37
C MET A 31 1.69 -0.27 6.17
N GLN A 32 2.36 -1.11 5.37
CA GLN A 32 1.92 -2.48 5.07
C GLN A 32 2.16 -3.44 6.24
N SER A 33 3.31 -3.33 6.92
CA SER A 33 3.69 -4.26 7.98
C SER A 33 2.96 -4.02 9.31
N GLY A 34 2.30 -2.87 9.46
CA GLY A 34 1.70 -2.47 10.74
C GLY A 34 2.70 -1.82 11.71
N SER A 35 3.95 -1.61 11.31
CA SER A 35 4.95 -0.94 12.16
C SER A 35 4.60 0.53 12.42
N ILE A 36 3.90 1.17 11.49
CA ILE A 36 3.19 2.43 11.77
C ILE A 36 1.86 2.06 12.44
N PRO A 37 1.61 2.43 13.70
CA PRO A 37 0.39 2.05 14.43
C PRO A 37 -0.84 2.79 13.89
N ASP A 38 -2.04 2.23 14.08
CA ASP A 38 -3.30 2.86 13.64
C ASP A 38 -3.49 4.27 14.23
N SER A 39 -3.00 4.50 15.46
CA SER A 39 -3.08 5.79 16.15
C SER A 39 -2.24 6.89 15.49
N ALA A 40 -1.29 6.53 14.62
CA ALA A 40 -0.48 7.47 13.85
C ALA A 40 -1.13 7.85 12.51
N ILE A 41 -2.26 7.25 12.14
CA ILE A 41 -2.93 7.47 10.86
C ILE A 41 -4.20 8.27 11.08
N SER A 42 -4.21 9.49 10.55
CA SER A 42 -5.36 10.40 10.60
C SER A 42 -5.83 10.75 9.20
N VAL A 43 -7.12 11.03 9.06
CA VAL A 43 -7.72 11.49 7.80
C VAL A 43 -8.67 12.65 8.09
N SER A 44 -8.81 13.57 7.15
CA SER A 44 -9.71 14.72 7.24
C SER A 44 -11.17 14.33 7.45
N SER A 45 -11.62 13.30 6.75
CA SER A 45 -13.00 12.80 6.77
C SER A 45 -13.05 11.36 6.28
N SER A 46 -14.18 10.68 6.42
CA SER A 46 -14.40 9.35 5.82
C SER A 46 -15.87 9.15 5.48
N TYR A 47 -16.15 8.51 4.34
CA TYR A 47 -17.53 8.14 3.97
C TYR A 47 -18.16 7.20 5.00
N ASP A 48 -17.39 6.20 5.45
CA ASP A 48 -17.71 5.38 6.60
C ASP A 48 -16.42 5.06 7.38
N SER A 49 -16.35 5.54 8.62
CA SER A 49 -15.19 5.37 9.50
C SER A 49 -14.83 3.90 9.78
N ASN A 50 -15.78 2.97 9.66
CA ASN A 50 -15.55 1.55 9.96
C ASN A 50 -15.00 0.75 8.78
N THR A 51 -15.37 1.11 7.55
CA THR A 51 -15.01 0.37 6.35
C THR A 51 -13.92 1.07 5.54
N VAL A 52 -13.98 2.39 5.44
CA VAL A 52 -13.09 3.19 4.57
C VAL A 52 -12.46 4.35 5.34
N GLY A 53 -12.28 4.16 6.65
CA GLY A 53 -11.61 5.11 7.56
C GLY A 53 -10.08 5.05 7.50
N SER A 54 -9.42 5.74 8.43
CA SER A 54 -7.95 5.87 8.46
C SER A 54 -7.22 4.53 8.40
N LYS A 55 -7.70 3.51 9.13
CA LYS A 55 -7.11 2.16 9.18
C LYS A 55 -7.09 1.42 7.85
N ALA A 56 -8.03 1.74 6.96
CA ALA A 56 -8.10 1.16 5.62
C ALA A 56 -7.05 1.72 4.66
N SER A 57 -6.28 2.75 5.06
CA SER A 57 -5.27 3.41 4.21
C SER A 57 -3.96 2.64 4.02
N ARG A 58 -3.90 1.37 4.44
CA ARG A 58 -2.66 0.60 4.45
C ARG A 58 -2.37 -0.01 3.07
N ALA A 59 -1.19 0.28 2.55
CA ALA A 59 -0.74 -0.23 1.26
C ALA A 59 -0.70 -1.77 1.23
N ARG A 60 -1.19 -2.35 0.11
CA ARG A 60 -1.16 -3.81 -0.16
C ARG A 60 -1.87 -4.65 0.91
N THR A 61 -2.97 -4.12 1.45
CA THR A 61 -3.84 -4.86 2.36
C THR A 61 -5.28 -4.72 1.88
N GLU A 62 -6.08 -5.76 2.11
CA GLU A 62 -7.53 -5.75 1.84
C GLU A 62 -8.31 -5.67 3.16
N GLN A 63 -7.73 -5.03 4.19
CA GLN A 63 -8.41 -4.86 5.47
C GLN A 63 -9.53 -3.84 5.33
N TYR A 64 -10.67 -4.11 5.96
CA TYR A 64 -11.87 -3.29 5.86
C TYR A 64 -12.34 -3.16 4.39
N GLY A 65 -12.47 -1.96 3.86
CA GLY A 65 -12.77 -1.67 2.46
C GLY A 65 -11.54 -1.59 1.55
N GLY A 66 -10.33 -1.88 2.07
CA GLY A 66 -9.08 -1.92 1.30
C GLY A 66 -8.46 -0.56 0.94
N ALA A 67 -9.17 0.54 1.19
CA ALA A 67 -8.68 1.91 0.98
C ALA A 67 -9.43 2.91 1.86
N TRP A 68 -8.84 4.10 2.03
CA TRP A 68 -9.55 5.26 2.56
C TRP A 68 -10.41 5.92 1.47
N CYS A 69 -11.63 6.31 1.85
CA CYS A 69 -12.54 7.08 1.01
C CYS A 69 -13.03 8.32 1.78
N PRO A 70 -12.76 9.55 1.30
CA PRO A 70 -13.23 10.77 1.95
C PRO A 70 -14.76 10.85 1.96
N LEU A 71 -15.31 11.64 2.88
CA LEU A 71 -16.76 11.81 3.02
C LEU A 71 -17.39 12.47 1.78
N ASN A 72 -16.73 13.50 1.25
CA ASN A 72 -17.20 14.25 0.10
C ASN A 72 -16.42 13.88 -1.16
N GLN A 73 -17.09 13.97 -2.31
CA GLN A 73 -16.42 13.80 -3.60
C GLN A 73 -15.37 14.90 -3.80
N ILE A 74 -14.17 14.49 -4.22
CA ILE A 74 -13.07 15.41 -4.51
C ILE A 74 -13.44 16.31 -5.70
N ASN A 75 -13.20 17.61 -5.55
CA ASN A 75 -13.33 18.60 -6.60
C ASN A 75 -11.97 19.30 -6.82
N SER A 76 -11.95 20.38 -7.61
CA SER A 76 -10.72 21.11 -7.91
C SER A 76 -10.10 21.85 -6.72
N ILE A 77 -10.84 22.00 -5.61
CA ILE A 77 -10.37 22.60 -4.37
C ILE A 77 -9.88 21.48 -3.44
N PRO A 78 -8.58 21.39 -3.14
CA PRO A 78 -8.06 20.37 -2.24
C PRO A 78 -8.44 20.69 -0.79
N ASN A 79 -9.28 19.85 -0.20
CA ASN A 79 -9.74 19.97 1.20
C ASN A 79 -9.62 18.67 2.01
N GLU A 80 -9.42 17.53 1.36
CA GLU A 80 -9.26 16.23 2.00
C GLU A 80 -7.77 15.85 2.11
N TRP A 81 -7.40 15.19 3.21
CA TRP A 81 -6.04 14.79 3.50
C TRP A 81 -5.97 13.47 4.28
N LEU A 82 -4.82 12.82 4.16
CA LEU A 82 -4.41 11.66 4.94
C LEU A 82 -3.03 11.98 5.51
N GLU A 83 -2.91 11.90 6.82
CA GLU A 83 -1.71 12.23 7.57
C GLU A 83 -1.15 10.99 8.25
N ILE A 84 0.18 10.90 8.25
CA ILE A 84 0.95 9.91 9.01
C ILE A 84 1.84 10.66 9.99
N ASP A 85 1.59 10.49 11.28
CA ASP A 85 2.45 11.02 12.35
C ASP A 85 3.60 10.04 12.60
N PHE A 86 4.83 10.46 12.29
CA PHE A 86 6.03 9.66 12.54
C PHE A 86 6.60 9.86 13.96
N GLY A 87 6.01 10.75 14.76
CA GLY A 87 6.64 11.27 15.97
C GLY A 87 7.87 12.12 15.64
N ASN A 88 8.43 12.75 16.68
CA ASN A 88 9.74 13.43 16.61
C ASN A 88 10.87 12.45 16.95
#